data_AF-Q387Q9-F1
#
_entry.id   AF-Q387Q9-F1
#
_cell.length_a   1.000
_cell.length_b   1.000
_cell.length_c   1.000
_cell.angle_alpha   90.00
_cell.angle_beta   90.00
_cell.angle_gamma   90.00
#
_symmetry.space_group_name_H-M   'P 1'
#
loop_
_entity.id
_entity.type
_entity.pdbx_description
1 polymer ?
#
loop_
_entity_poly.entity_id
_entity_poly.type
_entity_poly.pdbx_seq_one_letter_code
_entity_poly.pdbx_strand_id
1 'polypeptide(L)'
;MSEDTFFRRAANWMYGDSSYLQRTPPPELGDRHINELLSRHPFHPFDPEMSSEHPCSENNSLFYSCMTSDEVEGYELHMKHVTCYFPYKVNLMKCLSRERRLARAGASSDIDKQK
;
A
#
# COMPACT_ATOMS: atom_id res chain seq x y z
N MET A 1 -5.78 34.67 1.94
CA MET A 1 -4.98 33.54 1.44
C MET A 1 -5.49 32.29 2.13
N SER A 2 -6.19 31.37 1.45
CA SER A 2 -6.71 30.17 2.14
C SER A 2 -5.55 29.24 2.45
N GLU A 3 -5.24 29.13 3.75
CA GLU A 3 -4.19 28.26 4.27
C GLU A 3 -4.38 26.86 3.73
N ASP A 4 -3.31 26.33 3.16
CA ASP A 4 -3.26 25.01 2.58
C ASP A 4 -3.48 23.98 3.69
N THR A 5 -4.67 23.40 3.74
CA THR A 5 -5.00 22.45 4.81
C THR A 5 -4.25 21.14 4.57
N PHE A 6 -3.97 20.40 5.65
CA PHE A 6 -3.40 19.06 5.54
C PHE A 6 -4.19 18.16 4.59
N PHE A 7 -5.53 18.25 4.62
CA PHE A 7 -6.42 17.53 3.72
C PHE A 7 -6.20 17.91 2.25
N ARG A 8 -6.04 19.20 1.93
CA ARG A 8 -5.78 19.65 0.56
C ARG A 8 -4.43 19.15 0.05
N ARG A 9 -3.37 19.18 0.87
CA ARG A 9 -2.08 18.58 0.51
C ARG A 9 -2.15 17.08 0.30
N ALA A 10 -2.85 16.36 1.18
CA ALA A 10 -3.01 14.91 1.06
C ALA A 10 -3.80 14.54 -0.20
N ALA A 11 -4.85 15.29 -0.53
CA ALA A 11 -5.65 15.10 -1.73
C ALA A 11 -4.87 15.43 -3.02
N ASN A 12 -4.19 16.59 -3.07
CA ASN A 12 -3.33 16.95 -4.20
C ASN A 12 -2.20 15.95 -4.40
N TRP A 13 -1.64 15.42 -3.31
CA TRP A 13 -0.64 14.34 -3.39
C TRP A 13 -1.23 13.04 -3.91
N MET A 14 -2.45 12.65 -3.48
CA MET A 14 -3.10 11.42 -3.93
C MET A 14 -3.61 11.47 -5.38
N TYR A 15 -4.09 12.63 -5.83
CA TYR A 15 -4.85 12.75 -7.08
C TYR A 15 -4.26 13.78 -8.08
N GLY A 16 -3.20 14.49 -7.72
CA GLY A 16 -2.59 15.57 -8.52
C GLY A 16 -3.16 16.96 -8.19
N ASP A 17 -2.41 18.02 -8.52
CA ASP A 17 -2.76 19.43 -8.23
C ASP A 17 -4.10 19.88 -8.85
N SER A 18 -4.54 19.21 -9.92
CA SER A 18 -5.79 19.48 -10.63
C SER A 18 -6.98 18.65 -10.12
N SER A 19 -6.79 17.75 -9.17
CA SER A 19 -7.84 16.83 -8.72
C SER A 19 -9.04 17.50 -8.07
N TYR A 20 -8.81 18.57 -7.29
CA TYR A 20 -9.90 19.34 -6.69
C TYR A 20 -10.78 20.04 -7.75
N LEU A 21 -10.31 20.17 -9.00
CA LEU A 21 -11.08 20.75 -10.09
C LEU A 21 -12.07 19.75 -10.73
N GLN A 22 -11.96 18.45 -10.46
CA GLN A 22 -12.97 17.49 -10.87
C GLN A 22 -14.10 17.48 -9.83
N ARG A 23 -15.06 18.41 -9.97
CA ARG A 23 -16.20 18.55 -9.04
C ARG A 23 -17.06 17.31 -8.89
N THR A 24 -16.96 16.35 -9.81
CA THR A 24 -17.55 15.03 -9.65
C THR A 24 -16.62 14.03 -10.34
N PRO A 25 -15.98 13.10 -9.61
CA PRO A 25 -15.33 11.96 -10.27
C PRO A 25 -16.39 11.22 -11.11
N PRO A 26 -16.03 10.64 -12.28
CA PRO A 26 -16.92 9.75 -13.01
C PRO A 26 -17.48 8.67 -12.07
N PRO A 27 -18.77 8.29 -12.17
CA PRO A 27 -19.37 7.28 -11.31
C PRO A 27 -18.54 5.98 -11.24
N GLU A 28 -17.97 5.60 -12.38
CA GLU A 28 -17.10 4.43 -12.57
C GLU A 28 -15.85 4.42 -11.68
N LEU A 29 -15.37 5.58 -11.19
CA LEU A 29 -14.25 5.63 -10.25
C LEU A 29 -14.64 5.17 -8.85
N GLY A 30 -15.91 5.34 -8.47
CA GLY A 30 -16.43 4.90 -7.17
C GLY A 30 -16.55 3.37 -7.06
N ASP A 31 -16.72 2.70 -8.20
CA ASP A 31 -16.87 1.24 -8.27
C ASP A 31 -15.50 0.50 -8.32
N ARG A 32 -14.41 1.23 -8.57
CA ARG A 32 -13.07 0.64 -8.68
C ARG A 32 -12.40 0.51 -7.32
N HIS A 33 -11.71 -0.61 -7.12
CA HIS A 33 -10.92 -0.79 -5.92
C HIS A 33 -9.72 0.17 -5.91
N ILE A 34 -9.35 0.72 -4.74
CA ILE A 34 -8.26 1.70 -4.62
C ILE A 34 -6.92 1.21 -5.19
N ASN A 35 -6.64 -0.09 -5.12
CA ASN A 35 -5.43 -0.64 -5.71
C ASN A 35 -5.46 -0.56 -7.25
N GLU A 36 -6.62 -0.75 -7.89
CA GLU A 36 -6.76 -0.59 -9.34
C GLU A 36 -6.56 0.88 -9.73
N LEU A 37 -7.15 1.81 -8.98
CA LEU A 37 -6.97 3.25 -9.19
C LEU A 37 -5.50 3.68 -9.10
N LEU A 38 -4.73 3.05 -8.21
CA LEU A 38 -3.31 3.32 -8.03
C LEU A 38 -2.40 2.46 -8.93
N SER A 39 -2.96 1.67 -9.84
CA SER A 39 -2.23 0.70 -10.68
C SER A 39 -1.34 -0.24 -9.86
N ARG A 40 -1.80 -0.61 -8.66
CA ARG A 40 -1.14 -1.54 -7.76
C ARG A 40 -1.73 -2.93 -7.93
N HIS A 41 -0.94 -3.94 -7.54
CA HIS A 41 -1.44 -5.31 -7.45
C HIS A 41 -2.74 -5.35 -6.61
N PRO A 42 -3.76 -6.15 -7.02
CA PRO A 42 -5.03 -6.25 -6.31
C PRO A 42 -4.86 -6.54 -4.81
N PHE A 43 -3.84 -7.32 -4.46
CA PHE A 43 -3.51 -7.68 -3.07
C PHE A 43 -2.44 -6.79 -2.42
N HIS A 44 -2.24 -5.55 -2.84
CA HIS A 44 -1.25 -4.69 -2.15
C HIS A 44 -1.47 -4.66 -0.61
N PRO A 45 -0.42 -4.86 0.22
CA PRO A 45 1.01 -4.76 -0.08
C PRO A 45 1.73 -6.07 -0.40
N PHE A 46 1.01 -7.14 -0.73
CA PHE A 46 1.62 -8.35 -1.28
C PHE A 46 2.53 -8.01 -2.48
N ASP A 47 3.70 -8.64 -2.49
CA ASP A 47 4.66 -8.59 -3.58
C ASP A 47 4.92 -10.02 -4.10
N PRO A 48 4.47 -10.37 -5.31
CA PRO A 48 4.71 -11.69 -5.89
C PRO A 48 6.17 -11.96 -6.24
N GLU A 49 7.00 -10.92 -6.36
CA GLU A 49 8.42 -11.03 -6.73
C GLU A 49 9.34 -11.02 -5.50
N MET A 50 8.77 -10.96 -4.29
CA MET A 50 9.57 -10.95 -3.06
C MET A 50 10.38 -12.25 -2.93
N SER A 51 11.71 -12.11 -2.93
CA SER A 51 12.63 -13.22 -2.68
C SER A 51 12.31 -13.95 -1.38
N SER A 52 12.47 -15.27 -1.36
CA SER A 52 12.35 -16.09 -0.16
C SER A 52 13.35 -15.70 0.93
N GLU A 53 14.49 -15.13 0.55
CA GLU A 53 15.54 -14.62 1.44
C GLU A 53 15.19 -13.25 2.06
N HIS A 54 14.16 -12.57 1.57
CA HIS A 54 13.77 -11.27 2.09
C HIS A 54 13.22 -11.39 3.53
N PRO A 55 13.58 -10.51 4.48
CA PRO A 55 13.14 -10.61 5.87
C PRO A 55 11.61 -10.57 6.07
N CYS A 56 10.86 -10.06 5.09
CA CYS A 56 9.40 -10.02 5.11
C CYS A 56 8.72 -11.14 4.31
N SER A 57 9.46 -12.11 3.77
CA SER A 57 8.92 -13.17 2.90
C SER A 57 7.83 -13.99 3.59
N GLU A 58 8.01 -14.34 4.86
CA GLU A 58 7.01 -15.06 5.65
C GLU A 58 5.71 -14.25 5.80
N ASN A 59 5.80 -12.98 6.18
CA ASN A 59 4.64 -12.10 6.30
C ASN A 59 3.93 -11.89 4.96
N ASN A 60 4.69 -11.87 3.86
CA ASN A 60 4.17 -11.76 2.50
C ASN A 60 3.34 -13.00 2.13
N SER A 61 3.89 -14.19 2.39
CA SER A 61 3.22 -15.47 2.17
C SER A 61 1.97 -15.64 3.03
N LEU A 62 2.02 -15.29 4.32
CA LEU A 62 0.87 -15.38 5.22
C LEU A 62 -0.28 -14.48 4.77
N PHE A 63 0.03 -13.25 4.35
CA PHE A 63 -1.00 -12.35 3.83
C PHE A 63 -1.60 -12.86 2.52
N TYR A 64 -0.77 -13.36 1.60
CA TYR A 64 -1.27 -13.99 0.37
C TYR A 64 -2.18 -15.18 0.67
N SER A 65 -1.76 -16.08 1.58
CA SER A 65 -2.53 -17.25 1.99
C SER A 65 -3.91 -16.88 2.54
N CYS A 66 -4.02 -15.77 3.28
CA CYS A 66 -5.33 -15.28 3.74
C CYS A 66 -6.18 -14.76 2.57
N MET A 67 -5.58 -13.98 1.65
CA MET A 67 -6.32 -13.40 0.51
C MET A 67 -6.86 -14.47 -0.47
N THR A 68 -6.27 -15.66 -0.45
CA THR A 68 -6.63 -16.80 -1.30
C THR A 68 -7.20 -17.99 -0.53
N SER A 69 -7.48 -17.88 0.76
CA SER A 69 -8.07 -18.98 1.53
C SER A 69 -9.54 -19.18 1.17
N ASP A 70 -10.02 -20.41 1.29
CA ASP A 70 -11.42 -20.78 1.07
C ASP A 70 -12.40 -19.96 1.93
N GLU A 71 -11.97 -19.52 3.13
CA GLU A 71 -12.78 -18.70 4.04
C GLU A 71 -13.22 -17.35 3.45
N VAL A 72 -12.45 -16.81 2.50
CA VAL A 72 -12.75 -15.54 1.83
C VAL A 72 -13.10 -15.75 0.35
N GLU A 73 -13.34 -17.00 -0.06
CA GLU A 73 -13.79 -17.30 -1.41
C GLU A 73 -15.16 -16.64 -1.66
N GLY A 74 -15.33 -16.01 -2.83
CA GLY A 74 -16.53 -15.25 -3.18
C GLY A 74 -16.63 -13.85 -2.58
N TYR A 75 -15.74 -13.46 -1.66
CA TYR A 75 -15.71 -12.09 -1.13
C TYR A 75 -15.18 -11.13 -2.18
N GLU A 76 -15.78 -9.93 -2.26
CA GLU A 76 -15.20 -8.86 -3.06
C GLU A 76 -13.82 -8.46 -2.53
N LEU A 77 -12.97 -7.92 -3.40
CA LEU A 77 -11.58 -7.60 -3.09
C LEU A 77 -11.44 -6.72 -1.84
N HIS A 78 -12.31 -5.72 -1.69
CA HIS A 78 -12.29 -4.83 -0.53
C HIS A 78 -12.61 -5.58 0.78
N MET A 79 -13.53 -6.55 0.73
CA MET A 79 -13.88 -7.40 1.89
C MET A 79 -12.72 -8.32 2.25
N LYS A 80 -12.06 -8.93 1.26
CA LYS A 80 -10.83 -9.73 1.49
C LYS A 80 -9.77 -8.92 2.22
N HIS A 81 -9.54 -7.66 1.80
CA HIS A 81 -8.59 -6.77 2.46
C HIS A 81 -8.96 -6.44 3.90
N VAL A 82 -10.25 -6.29 4.20
CA VAL A 82 -10.74 -6.04 5.57
C VAL A 82 -10.56 -7.30 6.42
N THR A 83 -10.97 -8.47 5.92
CA THR A 83 -10.82 -9.74 6.63
C THR A 83 -9.36 -10.07 6.92
N CYS A 84 -8.47 -9.89 5.93
CA CYS A 84 -7.04 -10.13 6.06
C CYS A 84 -6.25 -8.95 6.64
N TYR A 85 -6.94 -7.90 7.13
CA TYR A 85 -6.28 -6.67 7.60
C TYR A 85 -5.41 -6.95 8.83
N PHE A 86 -6.03 -7.47 9.89
CA PHE A 86 -5.37 -7.81 11.14
C PHE A 86 -5.46 -9.32 11.38
N PRO A 87 -4.33 -10.02 11.59
CA PRO A 87 -2.98 -9.47 11.76
C PRO A 87 -2.19 -9.35 10.45
N TYR A 88 -2.60 -10.02 9.37
CA TYR A 88 -1.72 -10.32 8.23
C TYR A 88 -1.22 -9.08 7.49
N LYS A 89 -2.13 -8.23 7.00
CA LYS A 89 -1.74 -7.01 6.27
C LYS A 89 -0.91 -6.08 7.15
N VAL A 90 -1.30 -5.91 8.41
CA VAL A 90 -0.59 -5.06 9.38
C VAL A 90 0.83 -5.55 9.63
N ASN A 91 1.03 -6.86 9.82
CA ASN A 91 2.35 -7.43 10.05
C ASN A 91 3.27 -7.24 8.83
N LEU A 92 2.74 -7.49 7.63
CA LEU A 92 3.47 -7.23 6.38
C LEU A 92 3.84 -5.75 6.24
N MET A 93 2.89 -4.83 6.46
CA MET A 93 3.17 -3.38 6.42
C MET A 93 4.21 -2.95 7.44
N LYS A 94 4.17 -3.48 8.67
CA LYS A 94 5.16 -3.19 9.72
C LYS A 94 6.55 -3.68 9.32
N CYS A 95 6.64 -4.90 8.77
CA CYS A 95 7.89 -5.46 8.29
C CYS A 95 8.47 -4.62 7.14
N LEU A 96 7.68 -4.37 6.08
CA LEU A 96 8.11 -3.54 4.95
C LEU A 96 8.53 -2.13 5.39
N SER A 97 7.82 -1.55 6.36
CA SER A 97 8.16 -0.23 6.90
C SER A 97 9.46 -0.26 7.71
N ARG A 98 9.76 -1.37 8.40
CA ARG A 98 11.05 -1.59 9.07
C ARG A 98 12.17 -1.71 8.05
N GLU A 99 12.05 -2.58 7.06
CA GLU A 99 13.09 -2.79 6.05
C GLU A 99 13.34 -1.52 5.23
N ARG A 100 12.29 -0.78 4.86
CA ARG A 100 12.44 0.54 4.20
C ARG A 100 13.17 1.56 5.09
N ARG A 101 12.99 1.52 6.41
CA ARG A 101 13.73 2.39 7.34
C ARG A 101 15.19 1.98 7.44
N LEU A 102 15.47 0.68 7.55
CA LEU A 102 16.83 0.15 7.59
C LEU A 102 17.59 0.45 6.29
N ALA A 103 16.97 0.25 5.13
CA ALA A 103 17.56 0.59 3.84
C ALA A 103 17.93 2.08 3.74
N ARG A 104 17.07 2.98 4.24
CA ARG A 104 17.39 4.42 4.29
C ARG A 104 18.54 4.73 5.25
N ALA A 105 18.58 4.09 6.42
CA ALA A 105 19.63 4.30 7.41
C ALA A 105 21.01 3.78 6.91
N GLY A 106 21.03 2.61 6.26
CA GLY A 106 22.21 2.07 5.60
C GLY A 106 22.70 2.99 4.48
N ALA A 107 21.79 3.44 3.59
CA ALA A 107 22.13 4.36 2.51
C ALA A 107 22.66 5.71 3.03
N SER A 108 22.11 6.26 4.11
CA SER A 108 22.67 7.49 4.72
C SER A 108 24.08 7.28 5.27
N SER A 109 24.37 6.11 5.84
CA SER A 109 25.71 5.82 6.38
C SER A 109 26.77 5.62 5.30
N ASP A 110 26.38 5.21 4.09
CA ASP A 110 27.29 5.08 2.95
C ASP A 110 27.62 6.45 2.33
N ILE A 111 26.70 7.42 2.37
CA ILE A 111 26.95 8.80 1.92
C ILE A 111 28.01 9.47 2.81
N ASP A 112 27.95 9.27 4.12
CA ASP A 112 28.91 9.87 5.05
C ASP A 112 30.32 9.26 4.93
N LYS A 113 30.46 8.03 4.40
CA LYS A 113 31.77 7.40 4.12
C LYS A 113 32.39 7.80 2.79
N GLN A 114 31.64 8.46 1.91
CA GLN A 114 32.13 8.95 0.63
C GLN A 114 32.57 10.43 0.66
N LYS A 115 32.44 11.09 1.81
CA LYS A 115 33.06 12.40 2.07
C LYS A 115 34.41 12.25 2.76
#